data_AF-A0A7K3VFW9-F1
#
_entry.id   AF-A0A7K3VFW9-F1
#
_cell.length_a   1.000
_cell.length_b   1.000
_cell.length_c   1.000
_cell.angle_alpha   90.00
_cell.angle_beta   90.00
_cell.angle_gamma   90.00
#
_symmetry.space_group_name_H-M   'P 1'
#
loop_
_entity.id
_entity.type
_entity.pdbx_description
1 polymer ?
#
loop_
_entity_poly.entity_id
_entity_poly.type
_entity_poly.pdbx_seq_one_letter_code
_entity_poly.pdbx_strand_id
1 'polypeptide(L)'
;MPINEDRAQWRDGAIMMTVGTEDEGGVIELLPVGSALYVIKEKATYVVKTADSIDPQRTNAKIPHVNQLFMKAGAQDELFIRTVLTAKVLFDKKQINCPEAVLNALLEQVLLLASNLVAAQEIVRDYERDLKAAIAPGRKSSKGVLSLPAISGLENRVRSFHQKIEHSMQRLYRIWPAFYPQFPEERFFEGFAKSVAETYGPEDGFTAFSAALGEFARDVRNIRHCIEHEKGTQKLIVTDFSVTPDAQVIAPTIEVIHPQSPVPMVHLDHFMEGFLENAVTSVDLLLAHMASRADRHHFGFDVIVAPVPKEEGRRWKSSYGYFAVGEDGLVPFG
;
A
#
# COMPACT_ATOMS: atom_id res chain seq x y z
N MET A 1 -13.03 -6.02 -52.14
CA MET A 1 -13.75 -5.15 -51.18
C MET A 1 -12.74 -4.15 -50.66
N PRO A 2 -13.01 -2.83 -50.75
CA PRO A 2 -12.08 -1.83 -50.25
C PRO A 2 -12.03 -1.94 -48.71
N ILE A 3 -10.82 -1.86 -48.18
CA ILE A 3 -10.57 -1.75 -46.74
C ILE A 3 -11.13 -0.39 -46.34
N ASN A 4 -12.18 -0.40 -45.52
CA ASN A 4 -12.90 0.79 -45.10
C ASN A 4 -11.95 1.72 -44.31
N GLU A 5 -11.62 2.88 -44.86
CA GLU A 5 -10.76 3.92 -44.26
C GLU A 5 -11.35 4.50 -42.95
N ASP A 6 -12.64 4.27 -42.68
CA ASP A 6 -13.36 4.74 -41.48
C ASP A 6 -12.90 4.13 -40.15
N ARG A 7 -12.16 3.00 -40.15
CA ARG A 7 -11.82 2.30 -38.89
C ARG A 7 -10.59 2.83 -38.15
N ALA A 8 -9.89 3.82 -38.69
CA ALA A 8 -8.79 4.48 -37.99
C ALA A 8 -9.22 5.78 -37.27
N GLN A 9 -10.30 6.44 -37.71
CA GLN A 9 -10.73 7.74 -37.17
C GLN A 9 -11.20 7.70 -35.71
N TRP A 10 -11.73 6.57 -35.24
CA TRP A 10 -12.21 6.47 -33.85
C TRP A 10 -11.08 6.56 -32.81
N ARG A 11 -9.82 6.29 -33.22
CA ARG A 11 -8.64 6.44 -32.34
C ARG A 11 -8.19 7.90 -32.20
N ASP A 12 -8.58 8.76 -33.16
CA ASP A 12 -8.22 10.18 -33.17
C ASP A 12 -9.33 11.07 -32.54
N GLY A 13 -10.43 10.46 -32.06
CA GLY A 13 -11.57 11.15 -31.45
C GLY A 13 -11.56 11.15 -29.91
N ALA A 14 -12.39 12.02 -29.33
CA ALA A 14 -12.65 12.01 -27.88
C ALA A 14 -13.35 10.70 -27.47
N ILE A 15 -12.91 10.12 -26.36
CA ILE A 15 -13.41 8.83 -25.88
C ILE A 15 -14.45 9.05 -24.78
N MET A 16 -15.63 8.46 -24.94
CA MET A 16 -16.62 8.34 -23.87
C MET A 16 -16.72 6.86 -23.47
N MET A 17 -16.56 6.57 -22.17
CA MET A 17 -16.70 5.21 -21.65
C MET A 17 -17.28 5.18 -20.23
N THR A 18 -17.98 4.10 -19.92
CA THR A 18 -18.39 3.77 -18.55
C THR A 18 -17.30 2.95 -17.88
N VAL A 19 -16.93 3.33 -16.64
CA VAL A 19 -15.87 2.67 -15.87
C VAL A 19 -16.43 2.16 -14.54
N GLY A 20 -16.29 0.85 -14.33
CA GLY A 20 -16.80 0.14 -13.15
C GLY A 20 -18.31 0.11 -13.04
N THR A 21 -18.80 -0.08 -11.82
CA THR A 21 -20.23 -0.28 -11.48
C THR A 21 -20.79 0.87 -10.64
N GLU A 22 -22.11 0.95 -10.50
CA GLU A 22 -22.78 2.06 -9.78
C GLU A 22 -22.55 2.02 -8.26
N ASP A 23 -22.37 0.84 -7.67
CA ASP A 23 -22.18 0.63 -6.22
C ASP A 23 -20.82 1.13 -5.69
N GLU A 24 -19.87 1.37 -6.61
CA GLU A 24 -18.51 1.85 -6.32
C GLU A 24 -18.41 3.37 -6.18
N GLY A 25 -19.52 4.09 -6.38
CA GLY A 25 -19.60 5.56 -6.31
C GLY A 25 -19.06 6.29 -7.54
N GLY A 26 -19.06 7.62 -7.47
CA GLY A 26 -18.62 8.49 -8.56
C GLY A 26 -17.11 8.47 -8.81
N VAL A 27 -16.69 9.00 -9.97
CA VAL A 27 -15.27 9.28 -10.26
C VAL A 27 -14.83 10.48 -9.43
N ILE A 28 -13.77 10.32 -8.66
CA ILE A 28 -13.26 11.35 -7.74
C ILE A 28 -11.97 11.98 -8.26
N GLU A 29 -11.12 11.19 -8.91
CA GLU A 29 -9.82 11.61 -9.41
C GLU A 29 -9.42 10.84 -10.67
N LEU A 30 -8.58 11.47 -11.49
CA LEU A 30 -7.90 10.86 -12.62
C LEU A 30 -6.40 10.95 -12.39
N LEU A 31 -5.68 9.85 -12.56
CA LEU A 31 -4.25 9.75 -12.32
C LEU A 31 -3.58 9.14 -13.56
N PRO A 32 -3.05 9.96 -14.49
CA PRO A 32 -2.24 9.46 -15.60
C PRO A 32 -0.89 8.96 -15.05
N VAL A 33 -0.51 7.73 -15.39
CA VAL A 33 0.80 7.16 -15.05
C VAL A 33 1.33 6.40 -16.26
N GLY A 34 2.43 6.88 -16.82
CA GLY A 34 2.99 6.32 -18.05
C GLY A 34 1.98 6.35 -19.21
N SER A 35 1.69 5.19 -19.80
CA SER A 35 0.72 5.07 -20.91
C SER A 35 -0.71 4.74 -20.48
N ALA A 36 -0.97 4.65 -19.17
CA ALA A 36 -2.27 4.26 -18.63
C ALA A 36 -2.91 5.40 -17.83
N LEU A 37 -4.25 5.42 -17.82
CA LEU A 37 -5.03 6.32 -16.99
C LEU A 37 -5.68 5.53 -15.87
N TYR A 38 -5.34 5.87 -14.63
CA TYR A 38 -6.02 5.31 -13.47
C TYR A 38 -7.24 6.18 -13.13
N VAL A 39 -8.41 5.57 -13.15
CA VAL A 39 -9.70 6.19 -12.80
C VAL A 39 -10.02 5.81 -11.37
N ILE A 40 -9.96 6.79 -10.47
CA ILE A 40 -10.15 6.60 -9.03
C ILE A 40 -11.60 6.97 -8.71
N LYS A 41 -12.37 5.96 -8.30
CA LYS A 41 -13.75 6.13 -7.80
C LYS A 41 -13.74 6.21 -6.28
N GLU A 42 -14.91 6.34 -5.67
CA GLU A 42 -15.02 6.35 -4.21
C GLU A 42 -14.52 5.05 -3.58
N LYS A 43 -14.87 3.89 -4.14
CA LYS A 43 -14.57 2.57 -3.53
C LYS A 43 -13.70 1.64 -4.39
N ALA A 44 -13.35 2.04 -5.60
CA ALA A 44 -12.57 1.21 -6.52
C ALA A 44 -11.65 2.06 -7.40
N THR A 45 -10.60 1.44 -7.90
CA THR A 45 -9.68 2.06 -8.87
C THR A 45 -9.59 1.17 -10.09
N TYR A 46 -9.75 1.78 -11.26
CA TYR A 46 -9.68 1.13 -12.56
C TYR A 46 -8.47 1.63 -13.33
N VAL A 47 -7.89 0.77 -14.15
CA VAL A 47 -6.90 1.15 -15.15
C VAL A 47 -7.57 1.19 -16.52
N VAL A 48 -7.39 2.29 -17.25
CA VAL A 48 -7.85 2.49 -18.62
C VAL A 48 -6.64 2.53 -19.54
N LYS A 49 -6.69 1.72 -20.60
CA LYS A 49 -5.69 1.69 -21.67
C LYS A 49 -6.39 1.98 -22.99
N THR A 50 -5.93 3.03 -23.66
CA THR A 50 -6.41 3.39 -25.01
C THR A 50 -5.85 2.42 -26.05
N ALA A 51 -6.44 2.41 -27.23
CA ALA A 51 -6.00 1.55 -28.33
C ALA A 51 -4.54 1.87 -28.69
N ASP A 52 -4.20 3.17 -28.73
CA ASP A 52 -2.84 3.66 -29.00
C ASP A 52 -1.84 3.28 -27.91
N SER A 53 -2.27 3.15 -26.65
CA SER A 53 -1.40 2.63 -25.60
C SER A 53 -1.12 1.13 -25.73
N ILE A 54 -2.02 0.36 -26.36
CA ILE A 54 -1.91 -1.11 -26.49
C ILE A 54 -1.21 -1.50 -27.80
N ASP A 55 -1.50 -0.80 -28.89
CA ASP A 55 -0.91 -0.98 -30.22
C ASP A 55 -0.45 0.39 -30.76
N PRO A 56 0.70 0.91 -30.27
CA PRO A 56 1.20 2.23 -30.68
C PRO A 56 1.55 2.31 -32.16
N GLN A 57 1.96 1.18 -32.75
CA GLN A 57 2.31 1.07 -34.17
C GLN A 57 1.08 0.93 -35.09
N ARG A 58 -0.14 0.95 -34.51
CA ARG A 58 -1.42 0.87 -35.22
C ARG A 58 -1.49 -0.32 -36.18
N THR A 59 -0.90 -1.45 -35.80
CA THR A 59 -0.88 -2.69 -36.60
C THR A 59 -2.24 -3.41 -36.61
N ASN A 60 -3.09 -3.13 -35.62
CA ASN A 60 -4.42 -3.70 -35.49
C ASN A 60 -5.50 -2.61 -35.34
N ALA A 61 -6.17 -2.28 -36.45
CA ALA A 61 -7.26 -1.30 -36.47
C ALA A 61 -8.49 -1.67 -35.62
N LYS A 62 -8.63 -2.93 -35.17
CA LYS A 62 -9.78 -3.41 -34.38
C LYS A 62 -9.53 -3.41 -32.87
N ILE A 63 -8.34 -3.02 -32.41
CA ILE A 63 -8.00 -3.12 -30.99
C ILE A 63 -8.84 -2.14 -30.16
N PRO A 64 -9.61 -2.60 -29.15
CA PRO A 64 -10.50 -1.72 -28.40
C PRO A 64 -9.74 -0.90 -27.35
N HIS A 65 -10.37 0.17 -26.85
CA HIS A 65 -10.04 0.70 -25.53
C HIS A 65 -10.49 -0.30 -24.47
N VAL A 66 -9.70 -0.46 -23.41
CA VAL A 66 -10.06 -1.36 -22.31
C VAL A 66 -10.01 -0.62 -20.99
N ASN A 67 -10.92 -0.99 -20.10
CA ASN A 67 -10.80 -0.68 -18.68
C ASN A 67 -10.84 -1.98 -17.88
N GLN A 68 -10.13 -2.02 -16.77
CA GLN A 68 -10.04 -3.19 -15.89
C GLN A 68 -9.97 -2.72 -14.44
N LEU A 69 -10.67 -3.43 -13.56
CA LEU A 69 -10.53 -3.22 -12.11
C LEU A 69 -9.06 -3.47 -11.72
N PHE A 70 -8.42 -2.46 -11.15
CA PHE A 70 -7.03 -2.53 -10.70
C PHE A 70 -6.95 -2.95 -9.22
N MET A 71 -7.77 -2.34 -8.36
CA MET A 71 -7.94 -2.74 -6.97
C MET A 71 -9.30 -2.30 -6.42
N LYS A 72 -9.82 -3.02 -5.41
CA LYS A 72 -11.07 -2.70 -4.70
C LYS A 72 -10.84 -1.67 -3.59
N ALA A 73 -10.16 -0.59 -3.93
CA ALA A 73 -9.95 0.55 -3.06
C ALA A 73 -9.98 1.84 -3.88
N GLY A 74 -10.52 2.90 -3.29
CA GLY A 74 -10.69 4.20 -3.92
C GLY A 74 -10.57 5.33 -2.90
N ALA A 75 -11.08 6.51 -3.24
CA ALA A 75 -10.89 7.72 -2.44
C ALA A 75 -11.55 7.73 -1.04
N GLN A 76 -12.31 6.69 -0.66
CA GLN A 76 -12.86 6.50 0.68
C GLN A 76 -12.08 5.49 1.53
N ASP A 77 -11.12 4.77 0.96
CA ASP A 77 -10.30 3.82 1.71
C ASP A 77 -9.07 4.52 2.30
N GLU A 78 -8.90 4.45 3.62
CA GLU A 78 -7.82 5.17 4.34
C GLU A 78 -6.42 4.73 3.90
N LEU A 79 -6.24 3.44 3.58
CA LEU A 79 -4.98 2.92 3.06
C LEU A 79 -4.68 3.51 1.69
N PHE A 80 -5.70 3.61 0.83
CA PHE A 80 -5.55 4.24 -0.48
C PHE A 80 -5.22 5.74 -0.39
N ILE A 81 -5.84 6.46 0.56
CA ILE A 81 -5.56 7.88 0.84
C ILE A 81 -4.10 8.06 1.28
N ARG A 82 -3.65 7.27 2.26
CA ARG A 82 -2.29 7.33 2.83
C ARG A 82 -1.19 6.90 1.87
N THR A 83 -1.54 6.17 0.82
CA THR A 83 -0.57 5.67 -0.18
C THR A 83 -0.69 6.43 -1.50
N VAL A 84 -1.67 6.08 -2.34
CA VAL A 84 -1.78 6.54 -3.73
C VAL A 84 -2.11 8.02 -3.81
N LEU A 85 -3.12 8.50 -3.07
CA LEU A 85 -3.53 9.89 -3.17
C LEU A 85 -2.52 10.83 -2.51
N THR A 86 -1.90 10.41 -1.40
CA THR A 86 -0.78 11.13 -0.80
C THR A 86 0.40 11.22 -1.76
N ALA A 87 0.77 10.13 -2.44
CA ALA A 87 1.81 10.19 -3.47
C ALA A 87 1.43 11.12 -4.63
N LYS A 88 0.18 11.08 -5.11
CA LYS A 88 -0.30 11.98 -6.17
C LYS A 88 -0.12 13.46 -5.80
N VAL A 89 -0.47 13.83 -4.57
CA VAL A 89 -0.35 15.21 -4.08
C VAL A 89 1.12 15.60 -3.91
N LEU A 90 1.91 14.77 -3.24
CA LEU A 90 3.29 15.08 -2.91
C LEU A 90 4.21 15.09 -4.13
N PHE A 91 3.95 14.25 -5.13
CA PHE A 91 4.79 14.08 -6.32
C PHE A 91 4.18 14.69 -7.59
N ASP A 92 3.40 15.77 -7.44
CA ASP A 92 2.96 16.58 -8.57
C ASP A 92 4.16 17.32 -9.19
N LYS A 93 4.29 17.25 -10.52
CA LYS A 93 5.35 17.92 -11.30
C LYS A 93 5.36 19.45 -11.16
N LYS A 94 4.25 20.04 -10.72
CA LYS A 94 4.15 21.47 -10.38
C LYS A 94 4.87 21.81 -9.07
N GLN A 95 5.08 20.82 -8.20
CA GLN A 95 5.69 20.99 -6.87
C GLN A 95 7.16 20.62 -6.87
N ILE A 96 7.53 19.53 -7.54
CA ILE A 96 8.89 18.96 -7.53
C ILE A 96 9.59 19.14 -8.88
N ASN A 97 10.87 19.53 -8.83
CA ASN A 97 11.80 19.53 -9.95
C ASN A 97 12.30 18.10 -10.23
N CYS A 98 11.48 17.26 -10.84
CA CYS A 98 11.83 15.87 -11.13
C CYS A 98 11.41 15.48 -12.55
N PRO A 99 12.25 14.74 -13.31
CA PRO A 99 11.87 14.26 -14.64
C PRO A 99 10.56 13.47 -14.61
N GLU A 100 9.68 13.71 -15.58
CA GLU A 100 8.36 13.07 -15.64
C GLU A 100 8.44 11.53 -15.69
N ALA A 101 9.48 10.97 -16.33
CA ALA A 101 9.72 9.53 -16.34
C ALA A 101 9.98 8.96 -14.93
N VAL A 102 10.67 9.73 -14.07
CA VAL A 102 10.96 9.33 -12.68
C VAL A 102 9.69 9.39 -11.83
N LEU A 103 8.92 10.48 -11.94
CA LEU A 103 7.63 10.61 -11.24
C LEU A 103 6.65 9.49 -11.65
N ASN A 104 6.58 9.17 -12.94
CA ASN A 104 5.78 8.06 -13.44
C ASN A 104 6.23 6.71 -12.86
N ALA A 105 7.53 6.43 -12.84
CA ALA A 105 8.07 5.20 -12.27
C ALA A 105 7.76 5.07 -10.77
N LEU A 106 7.86 6.19 -10.01
CA LEU A 106 7.47 6.23 -8.61
C LEU A 106 5.98 5.91 -8.43
N LEU A 107 5.10 6.62 -9.16
CA LEU A 107 3.66 6.44 -9.05
C LEU A 107 3.23 5.02 -9.43
N GLU A 108 3.91 4.40 -10.42
CA GLU A 108 3.70 2.99 -10.76
C GLU A 108 4.07 2.06 -9.61
N GLN A 109 5.23 2.27 -8.95
CA GLN A 109 5.57 1.48 -7.76
C GLN A 109 4.56 1.70 -6.62
N VAL A 110 4.07 2.93 -6.42
CA VAL A 110 3.04 3.24 -5.41
C VAL A 110 1.73 2.54 -5.70
N LEU A 111 1.28 2.52 -6.95
CA LEU A 111 0.05 1.79 -7.33
C LEU A 111 0.19 0.28 -7.11
N LEU A 112 1.33 -0.30 -7.48
CA LEU A 112 1.59 -1.72 -7.29
C LEU A 112 1.76 -2.12 -5.82
N LEU A 113 2.39 -1.27 -5.00
CA LEU A 113 2.51 -1.51 -3.57
C LEU A 113 1.15 -1.41 -2.89
N ALA A 114 0.36 -0.37 -3.21
CA ALA A 114 -0.98 -0.20 -2.67
C ALA A 114 -1.91 -1.38 -3.05
N SER A 115 -1.81 -1.89 -4.28
CA SER A 115 -2.55 -3.09 -4.69
C SER A 115 -2.24 -4.32 -3.81
N ASN A 116 -0.97 -4.52 -3.43
CA ASN A 116 -0.60 -5.60 -2.52
C ASN A 116 -1.12 -5.36 -1.10
N LEU A 117 -1.03 -4.12 -0.60
CA LEU A 117 -1.55 -3.75 0.72
C LEU A 117 -3.08 -3.88 0.81
N VAL A 118 -3.81 -3.51 -0.24
CA VAL A 118 -5.27 -3.73 -0.34
C VAL A 118 -5.59 -5.23 -0.31
N ALA A 119 -4.83 -6.05 -1.05
CA ALA A 119 -5.01 -7.50 -0.99
C ALA A 119 -4.71 -8.08 0.42
N ALA A 120 -3.74 -7.52 1.14
CA ALA A 120 -3.48 -7.88 2.53
C ALA A 120 -4.65 -7.47 3.45
N GLN A 121 -5.20 -6.26 3.25
CA GLN A 121 -6.37 -5.77 3.98
C GLN A 121 -7.62 -6.63 3.73
N GLU A 122 -7.84 -7.11 2.50
CA GLU A 122 -8.92 -8.05 2.19
C GLU A 122 -8.77 -9.36 2.97
N ILE A 123 -7.54 -9.87 3.08
CA ILE A 123 -7.25 -11.07 3.89
C ILE A 123 -7.59 -10.85 5.37
N VAL A 124 -7.27 -9.68 5.93
CA VAL A 124 -7.61 -9.31 7.31
C VAL A 124 -9.13 -9.24 7.50
N ARG A 125 -9.84 -8.53 6.60
CA ARG A 125 -11.31 -8.40 6.64
C ARG A 125 -12.01 -9.75 6.52
N ASP A 126 -11.51 -10.64 5.65
CA ASP A 126 -12.02 -12.00 5.51
C ASP A 126 -11.80 -12.83 6.77
N TYR A 127 -10.63 -12.72 7.40
CA TYR A 127 -10.34 -13.36 8.68
C TYR A 127 -11.25 -12.85 9.80
N GLU A 128 -11.41 -11.54 9.95
CA GLU A 128 -12.31 -10.99 10.97
C GLU A 128 -13.76 -11.45 10.78
N ARG A 129 -14.24 -11.49 9.53
CA ARG A 129 -15.59 -11.98 9.23
C ARG A 129 -15.74 -13.44 9.64
N ASP A 130 -14.78 -14.29 9.27
CA ASP A 130 -14.83 -15.72 9.58
C ASP A 130 -14.67 -15.96 11.10
N LEU A 131 -13.85 -15.16 11.78
CA LEU A 131 -13.69 -15.16 13.23
C LEU A 131 -15.00 -14.81 13.94
N LYS A 132 -15.67 -13.73 13.51
CA LYS A 132 -16.99 -13.32 14.05
C LYS A 132 -18.03 -14.41 13.82
N ALA A 133 -18.06 -15.02 12.63
CA ALA A 133 -18.97 -16.11 12.30
C ALA A 133 -18.70 -17.38 13.12
N ALA A 134 -17.43 -17.69 13.41
CA ALA A 134 -17.02 -18.83 14.22
C ALA A 134 -17.42 -18.70 15.70
N ILE A 135 -17.42 -17.47 16.23
CA ILE A 135 -17.74 -17.19 17.64
C ILE A 135 -19.25 -17.02 17.87
N ALA A 136 -20.00 -16.56 16.85
CA ALA A 136 -21.44 -16.25 16.94
C ALA A 136 -22.37 -17.37 17.46
N PRO A 137 -22.19 -18.67 17.12
CA PRO A 137 -23.12 -19.73 17.52
C PRO A 137 -23.16 -20.03 19.03
N GLY A 138 -22.25 -19.43 19.81
CA GLY A 138 -22.07 -19.74 21.22
C GLY A 138 -21.50 -21.15 21.44
N ARG A 139 -21.03 -21.42 22.67
CA ARG A 139 -20.45 -22.73 23.02
C ARG A 139 -21.57 -23.77 23.13
N LYS A 140 -21.51 -24.82 22.30
CA LYS A 140 -22.32 -26.01 22.49
C LYS A 140 -21.44 -27.08 23.15
N SER A 141 -21.65 -27.29 24.45
CA SER A 141 -21.12 -28.47 25.13
C SER A 141 -22.24 -29.50 25.25
N SER A 142 -21.95 -30.75 24.91
CA SER A 142 -22.87 -31.87 25.12
C SER A 142 -22.09 -33.03 25.73
N LYS A 143 -22.59 -33.57 26.86
CA LYS A 143 -22.01 -34.74 27.55
C LYS A 143 -20.51 -34.61 27.86
N GLY A 144 -20.05 -33.43 28.28
CA GLY A 144 -18.64 -33.20 28.62
C GLY A 144 -17.70 -33.04 27.42
N VAL A 145 -18.23 -33.02 26.19
CA VAL A 145 -17.47 -32.73 24.97
C VAL A 145 -17.71 -31.28 24.57
N LEU A 146 -16.63 -30.52 24.44
CA LEU A 146 -16.64 -29.16 23.89
C LEU A 146 -16.27 -29.22 22.41
N SER A 147 -17.16 -28.76 21.53
CA SER A 147 -16.84 -28.57 20.12
C SER A 147 -16.18 -27.21 19.92
N LEU A 148 -14.99 -27.20 19.33
CA LEU A 148 -14.31 -25.97 18.95
C LEU A 148 -14.69 -25.56 17.54
N PRO A 149 -14.85 -24.25 17.28
CA PRO A 149 -14.89 -23.76 15.92
C PRO A 149 -13.52 -23.92 15.24
N ALA A 150 -13.49 -23.75 13.92
CA ALA A 150 -12.28 -23.77 13.13
C ALA A 150 -12.40 -22.76 11.99
N ILE A 151 -11.27 -22.18 11.58
CA ILE A 151 -11.19 -21.30 10.41
C ILE A 151 -10.42 -22.03 9.31
N SER A 152 -11.14 -22.36 8.23
CA SER A 152 -10.57 -23.11 7.11
C SER A 152 -9.41 -22.37 6.45
N GLY A 153 -8.29 -23.09 6.24
CA GLY A 153 -7.15 -22.58 5.49
C GLY A 153 -6.36 -21.48 6.19
N LEU A 154 -6.44 -21.40 7.53
CA LEU A 154 -5.80 -20.36 8.34
C LEU A 154 -4.31 -20.16 8.00
N GLU A 155 -3.55 -21.25 7.92
CA GLU A 155 -2.11 -21.19 7.62
C GLU A 155 -1.83 -20.57 6.25
N ASN A 156 -2.55 -21.00 5.21
CA ASN A 156 -2.42 -20.44 3.86
C ASN A 156 -2.78 -18.96 3.81
N ARG A 157 -3.77 -18.55 4.63
CA ARG A 157 -4.19 -17.15 4.76
C ARG A 157 -3.07 -16.31 5.36
N VAL A 158 -2.43 -16.77 6.43
CA VAL A 158 -1.28 -16.10 7.06
C VAL A 158 -0.09 -16.01 6.09
N ARG A 159 0.24 -17.10 5.39
CA ARG A 159 1.31 -17.10 4.38
C ARG A 159 1.04 -16.10 3.26
N SER A 160 -0.20 -16.05 2.77
CA SER A 160 -0.62 -15.11 1.71
C SER A 160 -0.57 -13.66 2.20
N PHE A 161 -1.07 -13.38 3.41
CA PHE A 161 -1.00 -12.06 4.04
C PHE A 161 0.44 -11.57 4.11
N HIS A 162 1.33 -12.40 4.68
CA HIS A 162 2.74 -12.05 4.83
C HIS A 162 3.42 -11.81 3.47
N GLN A 163 3.12 -12.64 2.46
CA GLN A 163 3.65 -12.44 1.10
C GLN A 163 3.22 -11.09 0.51
N LYS A 164 1.98 -10.64 0.75
CA LYS A 164 1.51 -9.32 0.28
C LYS A 164 2.25 -8.18 0.98
N ILE A 165 2.51 -8.28 2.29
CA ILE A 165 3.34 -7.30 3.01
C ILE A 165 4.76 -7.28 2.43
N GLU A 166 5.39 -8.44 2.24
CA GLU A 166 6.75 -8.55 1.71
C GLU A 166 6.88 -7.95 0.29
N HIS A 167 5.96 -8.28 -0.62
CA HIS A 167 5.93 -7.67 -1.94
C HIS A 167 5.74 -6.14 -1.87
N SER A 168 4.95 -5.64 -0.92
CA SER A 168 4.78 -4.19 -0.72
C SER A 168 6.09 -3.53 -0.29
N MET A 169 6.83 -4.14 0.64
CA MET A 169 8.13 -3.64 1.09
C MET A 169 9.18 -3.68 -0.02
N GLN A 170 9.18 -4.71 -0.87
CA GLN A 170 10.05 -4.77 -2.04
C GLN A 170 9.76 -3.64 -3.03
N ARG A 171 8.49 -3.27 -3.22
CA ARG A 171 8.09 -2.14 -4.07
C ARG A 171 8.50 -0.81 -3.44
N LEU A 172 8.30 -0.65 -2.13
CA LEU A 172 8.74 0.53 -1.38
C LEU A 172 10.25 0.74 -1.50
N TYR A 173 11.06 -0.32 -1.44
CA TYR A 173 12.50 -0.25 -1.62
C TYR A 173 12.93 0.27 -3.00
N ARG A 174 12.08 0.11 -4.03
CA ARG A 174 12.37 0.60 -5.39
C ARG A 174 12.04 2.07 -5.59
N ILE A 175 11.41 2.73 -4.61
CA ILE A 175 10.97 4.12 -4.73
C ILE A 175 12.10 5.11 -4.42
N TRP A 176 12.84 4.88 -3.33
CA TRP A 176 13.83 5.84 -2.85
C TRP A 176 15.06 6.06 -3.77
N PRO A 177 15.57 5.08 -4.55
CA PRO A 177 16.80 5.27 -5.35
C PRO A 177 16.68 6.39 -6.37
N ALA A 178 15.46 6.68 -6.83
CA ALA A 178 15.22 7.75 -7.79
C ALA A 178 15.39 9.16 -7.20
N PHE A 179 15.27 9.31 -5.87
CA PHE A 179 15.44 10.57 -5.15
C PHE A 179 16.79 10.67 -4.45
N TYR A 180 17.41 9.53 -4.16
CA TYR A 180 18.74 9.46 -3.56
C TYR A 180 19.68 8.57 -4.39
N PRO A 181 19.98 8.94 -5.66
CA PRO A 181 20.85 8.14 -6.52
C PRO A 181 22.28 8.00 -5.99
N GLN A 182 22.68 8.86 -5.04
CA GLN A 182 23.96 8.82 -4.36
C GLN A 182 24.02 7.78 -3.23
N PHE A 183 22.88 7.26 -2.76
CA PHE A 183 22.88 6.24 -1.72
C PHE A 183 23.15 4.86 -2.35
N PRO A 184 24.08 4.06 -1.80
CA PRO A 184 24.37 2.75 -2.34
C PRO A 184 23.15 1.82 -2.20
N GLU A 185 22.82 1.07 -3.25
CA GLU A 185 21.73 0.07 -3.24
C GLU A 185 22.10 -1.23 -2.49
N GLU A 186 23.01 -1.16 -1.53
CA GLU A 186 23.46 -2.31 -0.77
C GLU A 186 22.63 -2.50 0.50
N ARG A 187 22.46 -3.75 0.93
CA ARG A 187 21.87 -4.11 2.24
C ARG A 187 20.42 -3.65 2.46
N PHE A 188 19.65 -3.43 1.39
CA PHE A 188 18.22 -3.11 1.48
C PHE A 188 17.94 -1.88 2.38
N PHE A 189 16.86 -1.88 3.16
CA PHE A 189 16.53 -0.76 4.04
C PHE A 189 17.59 -0.48 5.14
N GLU A 190 18.46 -1.44 5.49
CA GLU A 190 19.56 -1.17 6.43
C GLU A 190 20.60 -0.23 5.81
N GLY A 191 20.93 -0.43 4.52
CA GLY A 191 21.84 0.47 3.81
C GLY A 191 21.23 1.85 3.58
N PHE A 192 19.92 1.89 3.30
CA PHE A 192 19.16 3.14 3.24
C PHE A 192 19.20 3.90 4.57
N ALA A 193 18.87 3.25 5.69
CA ALA A 193 18.90 3.87 7.02
C ALA A 193 20.28 4.42 7.39
N LYS A 194 21.34 3.65 7.08
CA LYS A 194 22.71 4.09 7.26
C LYS A 194 23.00 5.36 6.45
N SER A 195 22.62 5.37 5.17
CA SER A 195 22.88 6.52 4.27
C SER A 195 22.10 7.77 4.70
N VAL A 196 20.87 7.60 5.18
CA VAL A 196 20.07 8.68 5.77
C VAL A 196 20.78 9.24 7.00
N ALA A 197 21.23 8.39 7.94
CA ALA A 197 21.93 8.82 9.14
C ALA A 197 23.24 9.58 8.84
N GLU A 198 24.03 9.11 7.87
CA GLU A 198 25.27 9.76 7.42
C GLU A 198 25.01 11.11 6.74
N THR A 199 23.87 11.26 6.05
CA THR A 199 23.53 12.48 5.31
C THR A 199 22.90 13.56 6.18
N TYR A 200 21.97 13.18 7.07
CA TYR A 200 21.15 14.14 7.82
C TYR A 200 21.50 14.22 9.31
N GLY A 201 22.30 13.28 9.82
CA GLY A 201 22.70 13.24 11.23
C GLY A 201 21.67 12.56 12.15
N PRO A 202 22.07 12.28 13.41
CA PRO A 202 21.29 11.42 14.33
C PRO A 202 20.01 12.08 14.88
N GLU A 203 19.95 13.41 14.94
CA GLU A 203 18.81 14.16 15.50
C GLU A 203 17.69 14.41 14.47
N ASP A 204 17.92 14.09 13.19
CA ASP A 204 16.91 14.27 12.16
C ASP A 204 15.82 13.18 12.28
N GLY A 205 14.55 13.58 12.25
CA GLY A 205 13.42 12.65 12.35
C GLY A 205 13.40 11.56 11.26
N PHE A 206 14.00 11.83 10.09
CA PHE A 206 14.15 10.86 9.01
C PHE A 206 15.15 9.75 9.37
N THR A 207 16.17 10.07 10.17
CA THR A 207 17.13 9.09 10.68
C THR A 207 16.44 8.10 11.62
N ALA A 208 15.65 8.60 12.57
CA ALA A 208 14.85 7.75 13.46
C ALA A 208 13.84 6.90 12.68
N PHE A 209 13.11 7.50 11.73
CA PHE A 209 12.15 6.79 10.89
C PHE A 209 12.82 5.70 10.03
N SER A 210 13.92 6.02 9.35
CA SER A 210 14.58 5.08 8.44
C SER A 210 15.19 3.88 9.18
N ALA A 211 15.68 4.09 10.41
CA ALA A 211 16.09 3.00 11.28
C ALA A 211 14.92 2.06 11.62
N ALA A 212 13.78 2.60 12.07
CA ALA A 212 12.57 1.83 12.37
C ALA A 212 12.04 1.07 11.13
N LEU A 213 12.07 1.72 9.96
CA LEU A 213 11.72 1.09 8.69
C LEU A 213 12.64 -0.09 8.35
N GLY A 214 13.95 0.07 8.62
CA GLY A 214 14.94 -0.99 8.48
C GLY A 214 14.65 -2.20 9.36
N GLU A 215 14.30 -1.96 10.64
CA GLU A 215 13.92 -3.02 11.58
C GLU A 215 12.65 -3.75 11.13
N PHE A 216 11.61 -3.00 10.77
CA PHE A 216 10.35 -3.59 10.29
C PHE A 216 10.57 -4.43 9.02
N ALA A 217 11.34 -3.93 8.05
CA ALA A 217 11.64 -4.66 6.83
C ALA A 217 12.47 -5.94 7.09
N ARG A 218 13.34 -5.92 8.09
CA ARG A 218 14.08 -7.11 8.56
C ARG A 218 13.13 -8.12 9.19
N ASP A 219 12.17 -7.69 10.01
CA ASP A 219 11.19 -8.59 10.62
C ASP A 219 10.33 -9.30 9.56
N VAL A 220 9.84 -8.55 8.56
CA VAL A 220 9.11 -9.13 7.41
C VAL A 220 9.97 -10.19 6.71
N ARG A 221 11.26 -9.92 6.46
CA ARG A 221 12.15 -10.92 5.84
C ARG A 221 12.37 -12.15 6.71
N ASN A 222 12.58 -11.95 8.00
CA ASN A 222 12.80 -13.04 8.94
C ASN A 222 11.56 -13.94 9.05
N ILE A 223 10.36 -13.36 9.04
CA ILE A 223 9.11 -14.14 9.02
C ILE A 223 8.95 -14.90 7.70
N ARG A 224 9.28 -14.29 6.56
CA ARG A 224 9.33 -15.03 5.28
C ARG A 224 10.29 -16.22 5.37
N HIS A 225 11.46 -16.02 5.97
CA HIS A 225 12.45 -17.07 6.18
C HIS A 225 11.89 -18.18 7.10
N CYS A 226 11.13 -17.83 8.15
CA CYS A 226 10.37 -18.78 8.98
C CYS A 226 9.31 -19.57 8.21
N ILE A 227 8.70 -18.98 7.19
CA ILE A 227 7.67 -19.59 6.33
C ILE A 227 8.31 -20.54 5.29
N GLU A 228 9.42 -20.14 4.67
CA GLU A 228 10.03 -20.87 3.54
C GLU A 228 11.05 -21.93 3.98
N HIS A 229 11.68 -21.76 5.15
CA HIS A 229 12.82 -22.55 5.60
C HIS A 229 12.70 -23.00 7.08
N GLU A 230 11.62 -23.70 7.40
CA GLU A 230 11.29 -24.14 8.76
C GLU A 230 12.36 -25.06 9.39
N LYS A 231 12.78 -24.72 10.61
CA LYS A 231 13.71 -25.46 11.48
C LYS A 231 13.37 -25.20 12.96
N GLY A 232 14.01 -25.93 13.89
CA GLY A 232 13.72 -25.79 15.33
C GLY A 232 13.89 -24.37 15.90
N THR A 233 14.87 -23.61 15.41
CA THR A 233 15.14 -22.22 15.84
C THR A 233 14.46 -21.17 14.96
N GLN A 234 13.70 -21.58 13.95
CA GLN A 234 13.16 -20.73 12.92
C GLN A 234 11.88 -21.33 12.35
N LYS A 235 10.71 -20.89 12.81
CA LYS A 235 9.43 -21.37 12.29
C LYS A 235 8.29 -20.42 12.67
N LEU A 236 7.25 -20.45 11.86
CA LEU A 236 5.98 -19.80 12.15
C LEU A 236 5.01 -20.83 12.72
N ILE A 237 4.44 -20.58 13.90
CA ILE A 237 3.41 -21.43 14.48
C ILE A 237 2.09 -20.68 14.39
N VAL A 238 1.13 -21.26 13.69
CA VAL A 238 -0.25 -20.77 13.62
C VAL A 238 -1.13 -21.81 14.29
N THR A 239 -1.85 -21.41 15.33
CA THR A 239 -2.78 -22.28 16.07
C THR A 239 -4.18 -21.76 15.86
N ASP A 240 -5.09 -22.61 15.41
CA ASP A 240 -6.52 -22.28 15.36
C ASP A 240 -7.10 -22.21 16.79
N PHE A 241 -8.43 -22.21 16.93
CA PHE A 241 -9.06 -22.23 18.25
C PHE A 241 -8.52 -23.36 19.14
N SER A 242 -8.16 -23.00 20.37
CA SER A 242 -7.63 -23.92 21.38
C SER A 242 -8.33 -23.72 22.72
N VAL A 243 -8.04 -24.59 23.69
CA VAL A 243 -8.66 -24.57 25.03
C VAL A 243 -7.58 -24.51 26.09
N THR A 244 -7.71 -23.58 27.04
CA THR A 244 -6.86 -23.53 28.23
C THR A 244 -7.24 -24.62 29.24
N PRO A 245 -6.35 -24.95 30.20
CA PRO A 245 -6.72 -25.81 31.33
C PRO A 245 -7.96 -25.35 32.10
N ASP A 246 -8.25 -24.04 32.08
CA ASP A 246 -9.44 -23.43 32.71
C ASP A 246 -10.70 -23.47 31.83
N ALA A 247 -10.71 -24.32 30.79
CA ALA A 247 -11.79 -24.48 29.82
C ALA A 247 -12.19 -23.17 29.09
N GLN A 248 -11.25 -22.24 28.94
CA GLN A 248 -11.43 -21.05 28.13
C GLN A 248 -11.02 -21.34 26.70
N VAL A 249 -11.90 -21.03 25.74
CA VAL A 249 -11.56 -21.09 24.32
C VAL A 249 -10.73 -19.86 23.97
N ILE A 250 -9.54 -20.08 23.43
CA ILE A 250 -8.68 -19.03 22.89
C ILE A 250 -8.94 -18.94 21.38
N ALA A 251 -9.09 -17.72 20.87
CA ALA A 251 -9.13 -17.44 19.43
C ALA A 251 -7.79 -17.80 18.76
N PRO A 252 -7.74 -17.89 17.42
CA PRO A 252 -6.51 -18.25 16.73
C PRO A 252 -5.31 -17.36 17.09
N THR A 253 -4.15 -17.99 17.22
CA THR A 253 -2.90 -17.33 17.64
C THR A 253 -1.77 -17.59 16.65
N ILE A 254 -0.77 -16.72 16.71
CA ILE A 254 0.46 -16.82 15.94
C ILE A 254 1.68 -16.60 16.84
N GLU A 255 2.75 -17.33 16.55
CA GLU A 255 4.06 -17.20 17.22
C GLU A 255 5.16 -17.30 16.16
N VAL A 256 6.16 -16.41 16.25
CA VAL A 256 7.34 -16.44 15.39
C VAL A 256 8.53 -16.87 16.24
N ILE A 257 9.03 -18.08 16.00
CA ILE A 257 10.29 -18.53 16.57
C ILE A 257 11.39 -18.08 15.63
N HIS A 258 12.21 -17.10 16.03
CA HIS A 258 13.37 -16.65 15.27
C HIS A 258 14.44 -16.07 16.23
N PRO A 259 15.75 -16.25 16.00
CA PRO A 259 16.77 -15.78 16.96
C PRO A 259 16.87 -14.26 17.07
N GLN A 260 16.49 -13.54 16.01
CA GLN A 260 16.63 -12.08 15.93
C GLN A 260 15.30 -11.31 15.96
N SER A 261 14.21 -11.97 15.58
CA SER A 261 12.88 -11.35 15.46
C SER A 261 11.80 -12.27 16.05
N PRO A 262 11.92 -12.67 17.33
CA PRO A 262 10.91 -13.49 17.96
C PRO A 262 9.63 -12.67 18.15
N VAL A 263 8.48 -13.29 17.84
CA VAL A 263 7.17 -12.75 18.20
C VAL A 263 6.55 -13.75 19.17
N PRO A 264 6.26 -13.36 20.43
CA PRO A 264 5.61 -14.26 21.37
C PRO A 264 4.23 -14.67 20.85
N MET A 265 3.64 -15.70 21.43
CA MET A 265 2.28 -16.09 21.09
C MET A 265 1.30 -14.92 21.32
N VAL A 266 0.69 -14.44 20.23
CA VAL A 266 -0.29 -13.35 20.21
C VAL A 266 -1.51 -13.76 19.40
N HIS A 267 -2.62 -13.04 19.57
CA HIS A 267 -3.80 -13.24 18.72
C HIS A 267 -3.51 -12.86 17.27
N LEU A 268 -4.05 -13.65 16.34
CA LEU A 268 -3.72 -13.52 14.92
C LEU A 268 -4.32 -12.26 14.27
N ASP A 269 -5.49 -11.78 14.71
CA ASP A 269 -6.06 -10.48 14.31
C ASP A 269 -5.09 -9.35 14.64
N HIS A 270 -4.69 -9.22 15.90
CA HIS A 270 -3.78 -8.16 16.34
C HIS A 270 -2.45 -8.18 15.59
N PHE A 271 -1.92 -9.38 15.32
CA PHE A 271 -0.71 -9.53 14.52
C PHE A 271 -0.89 -8.99 13.10
N MET A 272 -1.96 -9.41 12.39
CA MET A 272 -2.15 -8.99 11.00
C MET A 272 -2.52 -7.51 10.89
N GLU A 273 -3.36 -6.99 11.78
CA GLU A 273 -3.71 -5.57 11.83
C GLU A 273 -2.46 -4.71 12.09
N GLY A 274 -1.66 -5.08 13.09
CA GLY A 274 -0.42 -4.35 13.42
C GLY A 274 0.60 -4.36 12.28
N PHE A 275 0.80 -5.51 11.62
CA PHE A 275 1.71 -5.59 10.47
C PHE A 275 1.22 -4.79 9.27
N LEU A 276 -0.09 -4.81 9.00
CA LEU A 276 -0.69 -4.01 7.93
C LEU A 276 -0.53 -2.52 8.22
N GLU A 277 -0.87 -2.07 9.42
CA GLU A 277 -0.78 -0.66 9.82
C GLU A 277 0.67 -0.16 9.79
N ASN A 278 1.63 -0.97 10.25
CA ASN A 278 3.05 -0.63 10.16
C ASN A 278 3.52 -0.50 8.71
N ALA A 279 3.03 -1.35 7.80
CA ALA A 279 3.36 -1.25 6.37
C ALA A 279 2.76 0.00 5.74
N VAL A 280 1.50 0.34 6.03
CA VAL A 280 0.85 1.56 5.52
C VAL A 280 1.54 2.80 6.06
N THR A 281 1.82 2.85 7.36
CA THR A 281 2.54 3.96 8.02
C THR A 281 3.93 4.15 7.43
N SER A 282 4.65 3.05 7.18
CA SER A 282 5.98 3.07 6.55
C SER A 282 5.95 3.73 5.17
N VAL A 283 4.93 3.43 4.36
CA VAL A 283 4.76 4.05 3.04
C VAL A 283 4.47 5.54 3.20
N ASP A 284 3.45 5.88 3.98
CA ASP A 284 2.95 7.24 4.17
C ASP A 284 4.08 8.19 4.64
N LEU A 285 4.84 7.76 5.66
CA LEU A 285 5.97 8.52 6.20
C LEU A 285 7.15 8.60 5.22
N LEU A 286 7.48 7.50 4.50
CA LEU A 286 8.57 7.56 3.52
C LEU A 286 8.25 8.58 2.42
N LEU A 287 7.01 8.57 1.90
CA LEU A 287 6.56 9.53 0.88
C LEU A 287 6.68 10.97 1.40
N ALA A 288 6.23 11.23 2.63
CA ALA A 288 6.34 12.56 3.26
C ALA A 288 7.80 13.00 3.43
N HIS A 289 8.66 12.13 3.97
CA HIS A 289 10.09 12.42 4.15
C HIS A 289 10.80 12.68 2.82
N MET A 290 10.52 11.87 1.79
CA MET A 290 11.07 12.07 0.45
C MET A 290 10.61 13.39 -0.16
N ALA A 291 9.31 13.69 -0.13
CA ALA A 291 8.78 14.93 -0.68
C ALA A 291 9.29 16.18 0.04
N SER A 292 9.44 16.12 1.37
CA SER A 292 9.97 17.24 2.17
C SER A 292 11.41 17.63 1.82
N ARG A 293 12.16 16.71 1.20
CA ARG A 293 13.59 16.84 0.85
C ARG A 293 13.84 16.84 -0.65
N ALA A 294 12.79 16.70 -1.46
CA ALA A 294 12.92 16.74 -2.90
C ALA A 294 13.30 18.15 -3.36
N ASP A 295 13.99 18.24 -4.50
CA ASP A 295 14.22 19.54 -5.15
C ASP A 295 12.87 20.11 -5.63
N ARG A 296 12.58 21.36 -5.28
CA ARG A 296 11.27 21.99 -5.48
C ARG A 296 11.37 23.24 -6.33
N HIS A 297 10.29 23.55 -7.03
CA HIS A 297 10.15 24.86 -7.68
C HIS A 297 10.21 25.97 -6.62
N HIS A 298 10.86 27.08 -6.96
CA HIS A 298 10.89 28.25 -6.09
C HIS A 298 9.60 29.05 -6.25
N PHE A 299 8.85 29.21 -5.16
CA PHE A 299 7.57 29.92 -5.15
C PHE A 299 7.63 31.32 -4.53
N GLY A 300 8.79 31.75 -4.03
CA GLY A 300 8.99 33.04 -3.38
C GLY A 300 8.54 33.10 -1.91
N PHE A 301 8.20 31.96 -1.32
CA PHE A 301 7.88 31.77 0.10
C PHE A 301 8.28 30.36 0.53
N ASP A 302 8.39 30.15 1.85
CA ASP A 302 8.73 28.86 2.42
C ASP A 302 7.53 27.91 2.35
N VAL A 303 7.80 26.70 1.85
CA VAL A 303 6.84 25.61 1.78
C VAL A 303 7.37 24.45 2.60
N ILE A 304 6.50 23.78 3.34
CA ILE A 304 6.82 22.54 4.07
C ILE A 304 5.85 21.42 3.69
N VAL A 305 6.25 20.18 3.93
CA VAL A 305 5.34 19.03 3.91
C VAL A 305 4.90 18.76 5.33
N ALA A 306 3.59 18.69 5.56
CA ALA A 306 3.02 18.46 6.88
C ALA A 306 1.79 17.55 6.81
N PRO A 307 1.40 16.90 7.93
CA PRO A 307 0.14 16.17 8.01
C PRO A 307 -1.02 17.09 7.71
N VAL A 308 -1.99 16.59 6.96
CA VAL A 308 -3.21 17.33 6.66
C VAL A 308 -4.13 17.31 7.89
N PRO A 309 -4.60 18.48 8.38
CA PRO A 309 -5.49 18.52 9.53
C PRO A 309 -6.78 17.73 9.29
N LYS A 310 -7.12 16.83 10.22
CA LYS A 310 -8.41 16.13 10.24
C LYS A 310 -9.51 17.07 10.73
N GLU A 311 -9.89 18.05 9.92
CA GLU A 311 -11.04 18.93 10.21
C GLU A 311 -12.35 18.22 9.83
N GLU A 312 -13.34 18.24 10.74
CA GLU A 312 -14.69 17.73 10.46
C GLU A 312 -15.30 18.46 9.26
N GLY A 313 -15.75 17.69 8.26
CA GLY A 313 -16.45 18.21 7.08
C GLY A 313 -15.58 18.56 5.87
N ARG A 314 -14.24 18.65 6.01
CA ARG A 314 -13.33 18.74 4.85
C ARG A 314 -12.80 17.35 4.48
N ARG A 315 -13.25 16.84 3.33
CA ARG A 315 -12.65 15.64 2.71
C ARG A 315 -11.33 16.02 2.07
N TRP A 316 -10.27 16.00 2.87
CA TRP A 316 -8.91 15.99 2.35
C TRP A 316 -8.67 14.67 1.62
N LYS A 317 -8.08 14.76 0.43
CA LYS A 317 -7.83 13.58 -0.41
C LYS A 317 -6.48 12.91 -0.10
N SER A 318 -5.69 13.42 0.84
CA SER A 318 -4.37 12.89 1.21
C SER A 318 -4.11 13.04 2.71
N SER A 319 -3.13 12.29 3.21
CA SER A 319 -2.69 12.37 4.62
C SER A 319 -1.60 13.40 4.84
N TYR A 320 -0.81 13.71 3.80
CA TYR A 320 0.17 14.78 3.78
C TYR A 320 -0.08 15.71 2.59
N GLY A 321 0.35 16.96 2.74
CA GLY A 321 0.27 17.97 1.70
C GLY A 321 1.35 19.03 1.88
N TYR A 322 1.45 19.92 0.89
CA TYR A 322 2.32 21.09 0.98
C TYR A 322 1.58 22.24 1.67
N PHE A 323 2.33 23.00 2.47
CA PHE A 323 1.81 24.16 3.19
C PHE A 323 2.78 25.33 3.07
N ALA A 324 2.26 26.50 2.74
CA ALA A 324 3.01 27.75 2.83
C ALA A 324 3.11 28.16 4.31
N VAL A 325 4.29 28.61 4.72
CA VAL A 325 4.54 29.13 6.07
C VAL A 325 4.17 30.62 6.08
N GLY A 326 3.02 30.95 6.67
CA GLY A 326 2.58 32.32 6.90
C GLY A 326 2.81 32.78 8.34
N GLU A 327 2.61 34.07 8.61
CA GLU A 327 2.72 34.64 9.96
C GLU A 327 1.71 34.01 10.94
N ASP A 328 0.50 33.71 10.47
CA ASP A 328 -0.60 33.12 11.25
C ASP A 328 -0.61 31.57 11.24
N GLY A 329 0.43 30.94 10.67
CA GLY A 329 0.59 29.48 10.64
C GLY A 329 0.59 28.88 9.23
N LEU A 330 0.22 27.60 9.15
CA LEU A 330 0.33 26.81 7.92
C LEU A 330 -0.92 26.96 7.04
N VAL A 331 -0.71 27.39 5.79
CA VAL A 331 -1.77 27.53 4.80
C VAL A 331 -1.61 26.45 3.72
N PRO A 332 -2.66 25.65 3.42
CA PRO A 332 -2.59 24.65 2.36
C PRO A 332 -2.12 25.24 1.03
N PHE A 333 -1.18 24.56 0.38
CA PHE A 333 -0.57 24.98 -0.87
C PHE A 333 -0.52 23.81 -1.86
N GLY A 334 -0.95 24.03 -3.10
CA GLY A 334 -0.90 23.03 -4.18
C GLY A 334 -2.21 22.33 -4.48
#